data_AF-A0A7W6HUT5-F1
#
_entry.id   AF-A0A7W6HUT5-F1
#
_cell.length_a   1.000
_cell.length_b   1.000
_cell.length_c   1.000
_cell.angle_alpha   90.00
_cell.angle_beta   90.00
_cell.angle_gamma   90.00
#
_symmetry.space_group_name_H-M   'P 1'
#
loop_
_entity.id
_entity.type
_entity.pdbx_description
1 polymer ?
#
loop_
_entity_poly.entity_id
_entity_poly.type
_entity_poly.pdbx_seq_one_letter_code
_entity_poly.pdbx_strand_id
1 'polypeptide(L)'
;MKTIKMAIYIMLALFLSGMASCGSEDSINPMPELGNPPFDLPRGEEGSLEELIYSVYEKYGSFVLYDFDQTEFYTTWNGRTVYWYAPVKSGSEAYVRQIVTFMQEKVFAGYPEAFIAKFLPKKIYLVDSICKTSSYNKSNLVNTLVTNNHGLAVSNVGVKMESFTDSDWDSMNSGIVTAIMNNIYNTMEVPDEFFALVTYLVIYMFDEEENADPEGEFDAYHYVLYTNGFVGANAFIDYGFFMPHKYGEDLGDYLSFLMSTPKSEMDRIFARFDIVKQRAFLIADFIVKKMEMDPIALQNSFCPNDPLPAGYFDKE
;
A
#
# COMPACT_ATOMS: atom_id res chain seq x y z
N MET A 1 27.98 -53.64 -10.94
CA MET A 1 26.77 -52.99 -11.53
C MET A 1 25.54 -52.97 -10.61
N LYS A 2 25.21 -54.04 -9.85
CA LYS A 2 24.07 -54.03 -8.90
C LYS A 2 24.26 -53.05 -7.72
N THR A 3 25.47 -52.93 -7.19
CA THR A 3 25.80 -52.05 -6.05
C THR A 3 25.78 -50.55 -6.39
N ILE A 4 26.17 -50.17 -7.60
CA ILE A 4 26.11 -48.77 -8.06
C ILE A 4 24.67 -48.32 -8.31
N LYS A 5 23.81 -49.19 -8.86
CA LYS A 5 22.38 -48.90 -9.00
C LYS A 5 21.68 -48.75 -7.64
N MET A 6 22.03 -49.59 -6.66
CA MET A 6 21.49 -49.50 -5.30
C MET A 6 21.92 -48.21 -4.58
N ALA A 7 23.16 -47.76 -4.76
CA ALA A 7 23.64 -46.49 -4.21
C ALA A 7 22.92 -45.27 -4.83
N ILE A 8 22.63 -45.32 -6.14
CA ILE A 8 21.89 -44.26 -6.84
C ILE A 8 20.43 -44.21 -6.36
N TYR A 9 19.77 -45.35 -6.16
CA TYR A 9 18.40 -45.38 -5.62
C TYR A 9 18.30 -44.88 -4.17
N ILE A 10 19.30 -45.16 -3.34
CA ILE A 10 19.36 -44.65 -1.96
C ILE A 10 19.59 -43.13 -1.95
N MET A 11 20.48 -42.61 -2.82
CA MET A 11 20.67 -41.17 -2.97
C MET A 11 19.43 -40.46 -3.51
N LEU A 12 18.72 -41.04 -4.50
CA LEU A 12 17.48 -40.47 -5.02
C LEU A 12 16.37 -40.45 -3.96
N ALA A 13 16.24 -41.52 -3.17
CA ALA A 13 15.26 -41.60 -2.09
C ALA A 13 15.53 -40.58 -0.98
N LEU A 14 16.81 -40.35 -0.65
CA LEU A 14 17.23 -39.31 0.31
C LEU A 14 16.99 -37.88 -0.22
N PHE A 15 17.18 -37.66 -1.53
CA PHE A 15 16.90 -36.37 -2.18
C PHE A 15 15.38 -36.08 -2.23
N LEU A 16 14.55 -37.10 -2.50
CA LEU A 16 13.08 -36.98 -2.51
C LEU A 16 12.50 -36.81 -1.10
N SER A 17 13.09 -37.41 -0.06
CA SER A 17 12.67 -37.19 1.34
C SER A 17 13.07 -35.82 1.90
N GLY A 18 14.08 -35.16 1.32
CA GLY A 18 14.47 -33.80 1.70
C GLY A 18 13.54 -32.70 1.16
N MET A 19 12.74 -32.99 0.14
CA MET A 19 11.80 -32.03 -0.47
C MET A 19 10.36 -32.16 0.07
N ALA A 20 10.09 -33.15 0.93
CA ALA A 20 8.78 -33.37 1.55
C ALA A 20 8.65 -32.76 2.97
N SER A 21 9.61 -31.96 3.42
CA SER A 21 9.53 -31.22 4.70
C SER A 21 9.03 -29.78 4.56
N CYS A 22 8.60 -29.37 3.37
CA CYS A 22 7.87 -28.10 3.15
C CYS A 22 6.39 -28.39 2.85
N GLY A 23 5.80 -29.34 3.59
CA GLY A 23 4.44 -29.86 3.39
C GLY A 23 3.49 -29.66 4.57
N SER A 24 3.90 -28.88 5.57
CA SER A 24 3.01 -28.31 6.56
C SER A 24 3.36 -26.83 6.66
N GLU A 25 2.59 -25.99 5.97
CA GLU A 25 2.45 -24.59 6.37
C GLU A 25 1.73 -24.58 7.72
N ASP A 26 2.41 -25.05 8.76
CA ASP A 26 2.18 -24.47 10.07
C ASP A 26 2.50 -23.00 9.85
N SER A 27 1.46 -22.16 9.93
CA SER A 27 1.58 -20.72 10.05
C SER A 27 2.83 -20.45 10.86
N ILE A 28 3.86 -19.86 10.24
CA ILE A 28 5.05 -19.42 10.95
C ILE A 28 4.53 -18.35 11.91
N ASN A 29 4.09 -18.80 13.07
CA ASN A 29 3.66 -17.93 14.14
C ASN A 29 4.92 -17.17 14.52
N PRO A 30 4.91 -15.83 14.44
CA PRO A 30 6.08 -15.03 14.76
C PRO A 30 6.63 -15.51 16.10
N MET A 31 7.91 -15.90 16.10
CA MET A 31 8.58 -16.36 17.31
C MET A 31 8.34 -15.30 18.40
N PRO A 32 7.83 -15.66 19.59
CA PRO A 32 7.51 -14.68 20.63
C PRO A 32 8.72 -13.83 21.07
N GLU A 33 9.94 -14.33 20.87
CA GLU A 33 11.19 -13.59 21.11
C GLU A 33 11.48 -12.46 20.09
N LEU A 34 10.79 -12.43 18.95
CA LEU A 34 10.73 -11.27 18.04
C LEU A 34 9.63 -10.25 18.43
N GLY A 35 8.88 -10.50 19.50
CA GLY A 35 7.78 -9.65 19.96
C GLY A 35 8.21 -8.37 20.68
N ASN A 36 9.49 -8.28 21.10
CA ASN A 36 10.05 -7.02 21.56
C ASN A 36 10.51 -6.20 20.35
N PRO A 37 10.25 -4.89 20.34
CA PRO A 37 10.91 -3.98 19.41
C PRO A 37 12.42 -4.27 19.35
N PRO A 38 13.06 -4.31 18.17
CA PRO A 38 14.52 -4.35 18.09
C PRO A 38 15.19 -3.06 18.64
N PHE A 39 14.39 -2.13 19.18
CA PHE A 39 14.78 -0.82 19.70
C PHE A 39 14.08 -0.56 21.03
N ASP A 40 14.76 -0.02 22.03
CA ASP A 40 14.05 0.48 23.21
C ASP A 40 13.10 1.62 22.80
N LEU A 41 11.79 1.37 22.91
CA LEU A 41 10.74 2.37 22.63
C LEU A 41 10.01 2.72 23.94
N PRO A 42 10.56 3.61 24.78
CA PRO A 42 9.88 4.03 25.99
C PRO A 42 8.61 4.81 25.62
N ARG A 43 7.51 4.51 26.31
CA ARG A 43 6.23 5.22 26.10
C ARG A 43 6.30 6.73 26.38
N GLY A 44 7.24 7.18 27.20
CA GLY A 44 7.29 8.57 27.65
C GLY A 44 6.18 8.94 28.64
N GLU A 45 6.11 10.23 28.97
CA GLU A 45 5.08 10.81 29.83
C GLU A 45 3.86 11.25 29.01
N GLU A 46 2.70 11.38 29.66
CA GLU A 46 1.46 11.83 29.00
C GLU A 46 1.63 13.19 28.32
N GLY A 47 1.23 13.28 27.04
CA GLY A 47 1.38 14.46 26.19
C GLY A 47 2.77 14.62 25.55
N SER A 48 3.74 13.76 25.86
CA SER A 48 5.09 13.85 25.30
C SER A 48 5.13 13.47 23.81
N LEU A 49 6.28 13.72 23.16
CA LEU A 49 6.48 13.28 21.77
C LEU A 49 6.62 11.76 21.71
N GLU A 50 7.28 11.19 22.71
CA GLU A 50 7.50 9.76 22.86
C GLU A 50 6.17 9.02 23.01
N GLU A 51 5.19 9.56 23.76
CA GLU A 51 3.86 8.95 23.85
C GLU A 51 3.15 8.97 22.50
N LEU A 52 3.22 10.09 21.78
CA LEU A 52 2.64 10.20 20.44
C LEU A 52 3.26 9.17 19.47
N ILE A 53 4.57 9.00 19.50
CA ILE A 53 5.27 7.99 18.69
C ILE A 53 4.88 6.57 19.13
N TYR A 54 4.83 6.32 20.44
CA TYR A 54 4.47 5.02 21.00
C TYR A 54 3.05 4.61 20.61
N SER A 55 2.11 5.56 20.50
CA SER A 55 0.73 5.29 20.08
C SER A 55 0.65 4.67 18.67
N VAL A 56 1.57 4.99 17.77
CA VAL A 56 1.64 4.37 16.43
C VAL A 56 2.04 2.90 16.54
N TYR A 57 2.98 2.58 17.42
CA TYR A 57 3.37 1.20 17.70
C TYR A 57 2.26 0.42 18.40
N GLU A 58 1.65 1.00 19.44
CA GLU A 58 0.57 0.37 20.20
C GLU A 58 -0.63 0.03 19.29
N LYS A 59 -0.96 0.93 18.36
CA LYS A 59 -2.11 0.77 17.47
C LYS A 59 -1.83 -0.06 16.20
N TYR A 60 -0.68 0.13 15.57
CA TYR A 60 -0.39 -0.45 14.23
C TYR A 60 0.79 -1.42 14.21
N GLY A 61 1.56 -1.50 15.30
CA GLY A 61 2.77 -2.33 15.37
C GLY A 61 3.92 -1.82 14.49
N SER A 62 3.93 -0.53 14.14
CA SER A 62 5.00 0.12 13.35
C SER A 62 5.80 1.10 14.22
N PHE A 63 7.12 1.10 14.01
CA PHE A 63 8.07 1.95 14.72
C PHE A 63 8.30 3.26 13.97
N VAL A 64 8.06 4.40 14.61
CA VAL A 64 8.45 5.71 14.07
C VAL A 64 9.77 6.14 14.72
N LEU A 65 10.78 6.41 13.90
CA LEU A 65 12.16 6.64 14.31
C LEU A 65 12.64 7.99 13.74
N TYR A 66 12.96 8.96 14.58
CA TYR A 66 13.53 10.25 14.15
C TYR A 66 14.96 10.48 14.66
N ASP A 67 15.35 9.75 15.70
CA ASP A 67 16.72 9.61 16.19
C ASP A 67 17.11 8.13 16.13
N PHE A 68 17.97 7.76 15.19
CA PHE A 68 18.34 6.37 14.92
C PHE A 68 19.77 6.28 14.37
N ASP A 69 20.41 5.15 14.64
CA ASP A 69 21.73 4.85 14.08
C ASP A 69 21.64 4.67 12.56
N GLN A 70 22.52 5.33 11.84
CA GLN A 70 22.61 5.27 10.39
C GLN A 70 22.72 3.83 9.85
N THR A 71 23.33 2.92 10.60
CA THR A 71 23.44 1.49 10.24
C THR A 71 22.09 0.78 10.19
N GLU A 72 21.08 1.23 10.94
CA GLU A 72 19.70 0.69 10.88
C GLU A 72 19.01 1.00 9.56
N PHE A 73 19.40 2.11 8.93
CA PHE A 73 18.88 2.51 7.64
C PHE A 73 19.46 1.65 6.50
N TYR A 74 20.60 0.99 6.72
CA TYR A 74 21.34 0.24 5.70
C TYR A 74 21.37 -1.26 5.89
N THR A 75 21.05 -1.77 7.08
CA THR A 75 21.10 -3.20 7.39
C THR A 75 19.98 -3.93 6.66
N THR A 76 20.37 -4.62 5.59
CA THR A 76 19.56 -5.59 4.84
C THR A 76 20.36 -6.88 4.73
N TRP A 77 19.68 -8.03 4.66
CA TRP A 77 20.32 -9.34 4.52
C TRP A 77 21.22 -9.45 3.27
N ASN A 78 20.97 -8.63 2.23
CA ASN A 78 21.61 -8.78 0.92
C ASN A 78 22.52 -7.61 0.50
N GLY A 79 22.51 -6.49 1.24
CA GLY A 79 23.39 -5.33 1.00
C GLY A 79 23.19 -4.60 -0.34
N ARG A 80 23.46 -3.28 -0.30
CA ARG A 80 24.11 -2.43 -1.33
C ARG A 80 23.42 -1.13 -1.69
N THR A 81 22.13 -0.93 -1.42
CA THR A 81 21.55 0.41 -1.65
C THR A 81 21.73 1.28 -0.43
N VAL A 82 22.78 2.10 -0.48
CA VAL A 82 23.00 3.20 0.46
C VAL A 82 22.33 4.42 -0.13
N TYR A 83 21.41 5.03 0.61
CA TYR A 83 20.83 6.32 0.27
C TYR A 83 21.48 7.40 1.11
N TRP A 84 21.79 8.53 0.49
CA TRP A 84 22.15 9.72 1.25
C TRP A 84 20.91 10.22 1.98
N TYR A 85 21.05 10.54 3.26
CA TYR A 85 20.04 11.24 4.03
C TYR A 85 20.69 12.26 4.98
N ALA A 86 19.91 13.24 5.40
CA ALA A 86 20.23 14.14 6.50
C ALA A 86 19.29 13.84 7.68
N PRO A 87 19.81 13.61 8.89
CA PRO A 87 18.98 13.36 10.06
C PRO A 87 18.16 14.61 10.41
N VAL A 88 17.08 14.40 11.17
CA VAL A 88 16.34 15.50 11.79
C VAL A 88 17.29 16.29 12.70
N LYS A 89 17.23 17.63 12.62
CA LYS A 89 18.10 18.49 13.41
C LYS A 89 17.62 18.50 14.87
N SER A 90 18.56 18.51 15.81
CA SER A 90 18.25 18.70 17.24
C SER A 90 17.41 19.97 17.45
N GLY A 91 16.38 19.91 18.31
CA GLY A 91 15.43 21.01 18.50
C GLY A 91 14.25 21.04 17.51
N SER A 92 14.08 19.98 16.70
CA SER A 92 12.99 19.87 15.70
C SER A 92 11.82 19.02 16.18
N GLU A 93 11.69 18.77 17.49
CA GLU A 93 10.69 17.88 18.09
C GLU A 93 9.25 18.33 17.77
N ALA A 94 9.02 19.64 17.61
CA ALA A 94 7.74 20.18 17.17
C ALA A 94 7.37 19.73 15.74
N TYR A 95 8.34 19.67 14.83
CA TYR A 95 8.13 19.20 13.46
C TYR A 95 7.93 17.69 13.41
N VAL A 96 8.64 16.93 14.25
CA VAL A 96 8.42 15.50 14.43
C VAL A 96 6.99 15.25 14.91
N ARG A 97 6.54 15.99 15.93
CA ARG A 97 5.14 15.92 16.39
C ARG A 97 4.17 16.19 15.26
N GLN A 98 4.38 17.26 14.50
CA GLN A 98 3.50 17.65 13.40
C GLN A 98 3.37 16.57 12.33
N ILE A 99 4.48 15.96 11.88
CA ILE A 99 4.42 14.91 10.86
C ILE A 99 3.80 13.61 11.39
N VAL A 100 4.04 13.26 12.67
CA VAL A 100 3.42 12.07 13.27
C VAL A 100 1.91 12.27 13.44
N THR A 101 1.47 13.44 13.89
CA THR A 101 0.04 13.78 13.95
C THR A 101 -0.60 13.74 12.56
N PHE A 102 0.04 14.34 11.55
CA PHE A 102 -0.44 14.28 10.16
C PHE A 102 -0.60 12.84 9.68
N MET A 103 0.40 11.98 9.90
CA MET A 103 0.31 10.57 9.53
C MET A 103 -0.87 9.88 10.21
N GLN A 104 -1.08 10.08 11.51
CA GLN A 104 -2.19 9.42 12.22
C GLN A 104 -3.57 9.95 11.78
N GLU A 105 -3.74 11.27 11.72
CA GLU A 105 -5.05 11.90 11.54
C GLU A 105 -5.48 12.04 10.08
N LYS A 106 -4.54 12.08 9.14
CA LYS A 106 -4.83 12.28 7.71
C LYS A 106 -4.54 11.04 6.87
N VAL A 107 -3.42 10.37 7.13
CA VAL A 107 -3.01 9.22 6.32
C VAL A 107 -3.63 7.94 6.86
N PHE A 108 -3.38 7.59 8.11
CA PHE A 108 -3.79 6.32 8.70
C PHE A 108 -5.29 6.30 9.02
N ALA A 109 -5.85 7.40 9.53
CA ALA A 109 -7.29 7.53 9.73
C ALA A 109 -8.09 7.50 8.42
N GLY A 110 -7.43 7.70 7.28
CA GLY A 110 -8.03 7.51 5.95
C GLY A 110 -8.23 6.04 5.57
N TYR A 111 -7.87 5.07 6.42
CA TYR A 111 -8.04 3.65 6.16
C TYR A 111 -8.48 2.89 7.43
N PRO A 112 -9.03 1.67 7.29
CA PRO A 112 -9.47 0.88 8.42
C PRO A 112 -8.25 0.44 9.23
N GLU A 113 -8.38 0.45 10.55
CA GLU A 113 -7.25 0.19 11.44
C GLU A 113 -6.55 -1.13 11.13
N ALA A 114 -7.32 -2.20 10.90
CA ALA A 114 -6.79 -3.51 10.54
C ALA A 114 -5.99 -3.50 9.22
N PHE A 115 -6.39 -2.65 8.26
CA PHE A 115 -5.68 -2.50 6.99
C PHE A 115 -4.33 -1.82 7.23
N ILE A 116 -4.32 -0.69 7.95
CA ILE A 116 -3.07 0.00 8.29
C ILE A 116 -2.16 -0.91 9.11
N ALA A 117 -2.66 -1.57 10.15
CA ALA A 117 -1.83 -2.45 11.01
C ALA A 117 -1.18 -3.60 10.22
N LYS A 118 -1.84 -4.09 9.16
CA LYS A 118 -1.33 -5.16 8.32
C LYS A 118 -0.30 -4.69 7.30
N PHE A 119 -0.54 -3.56 6.63
CA PHE A 119 0.23 -3.14 5.45
C PHE A 119 1.20 -1.97 5.69
N LEU A 120 1.10 -1.29 6.83
CA LEU A 120 2.02 -0.21 7.16
C LEU A 120 3.44 -0.78 7.33
N PRO A 121 4.47 -0.16 6.71
CA PRO A 121 5.86 -0.55 6.92
C PRO A 121 6.21 -0.60 8.40
N LYS A 122 6.92 -1.65 8.82
CA LYS A 122 7.26 -1.86 10.24
C LYS A 122 8.21 -0.81 10.79
N LYS A 123 9.04 -0.19 9.95
CA LYS A 123 9.94 0.90 10.33
C LYS A 123 9.61 2.14 9.48
N ILE A 124 9.36 3.27 10.14
CA ILE A 124 9.14 4.57 9.52
C ILE A 124 10.24 5.52 10.00
N TYR A 125 11.12 5.93 9.10
CA TYR A 125 12.26 6.79 9.38
C TYR A 125 11.92 8.25 9.05
N LEU A 126 11.91 9.10 10.04
CA LEU A 126 11.74 10.55 9.88
C LEU A 126 13.10 11.19 9.69
N VAL A 127 13.26 11.94 8.59
CA VAL A 127 14.54 12.57 8.21
C VAL A 127 14.31 14.00 7.72
N ASP A 128 15.32 14.86 7.82
CA ASP A 128 15.27 16.20 7.24
C ASP A 128 15.22 16.10 5.71
N SER A 129 16.08 15.26 5.12
CA SER A 129 16.20 15.12 3.67
C SER A 129 16.64 13.71 3.29
N ILE A 130 16.22 13.20 2.13
CA ILE A 130 16.69 11.92 1.59
C ILE A 130 16.81 11.97 0.06
N CYS A 131 17.86 11.32 -0.46
CA CYS A 131 18.07 11.14 -1.90
C CYS A 131 17.85 9.68 -2.33
N LYS A 132 17.35 9.48 -3.56
CA LYS A 132 17.35 8.16 -4.23
C LYS A 132 18.76 7.66 -4.62
N THR A 133 19.80 8.40 -4.28
CA THR A 133 21.21 8.13 -4.59
C THR A 133 22.05 8.09 -3.31
N SER A 134 23.22 7.45 -3.37
CA SER A 134 24.15 7.33 -2.24
C SER A 134 24.90 8.62 -1.89
N SER A 135 24.81 9.63 -2.73
CA SER A 135 25.35 10.98 -2.52
C SER A 135 24.26 12.03 -2.66
N TYR A 136 24.47 13.17 -2.00
CA TYR A 136 23.58 14.31 -2.12
C TYR A 136 23.49 14.78 -3.57
N ASN A 137 22.26 14.84 -4.08
CA ASN A 137 21.94 15.49 -5.33
C ASN A 137 20.56 16.13 -5.19
N LYS A 138 20.49 17.46 -5.35
CA LYS A 138 19.26 18.23 -5.19
C LYS A 138 18.11 17.69 -6.05
N SER A 139 18.39 17.23 -7.27
CA SER A 139 17.39 16.71 -8.20
C SER A 139 16.88 15.31 -7.83
N ASN A 140 17.54 14.63 -6.89
CA ASN A 140 17.17 13.29 -6.41
C ASN A 140 16.54 13.31 -5.02
N LEU A 141 16.28 14.49 -4.45
CA LEU A 141 15.55 14.62 -3.20
C LEU A 141 14.11 14.15 -3.38
N VAL A 142 13.61 13.36 -2.42
CA VAL A 142 12.25 12.82 -2.46
C VAL A 142 11.54 12.97 -1.11
N ASN A 143 10.22 13.10 -1.14
CA ASN A 143 9.38 13.24 0.05
C ASN A 143 9.27 11.92 0.81
N THR A 144 9.16 10.81 0.09
CA THR A 144 9.13 9.46 0.67
C THR A 144 10.03 8.50 -0.09
N LEU A 145 10.50 7.46 0.60
CA LEU A 145 11.30 6.39 0.01
C LEU A 145 11.04 5.06 0.73
N VAL A 146 10.59 4.04 0.01
CA VAL A 146 10.56 2.66 0.53
C VAL A 146 11.99 2.12 0.52
N THR A 147 12.45 1.63 1.67
CA THR A 147 13.81 1.12 1.85
C THR A 147 13.86 -0.39 1.64
N ASN A 148 15.03 -0.90 1.30
CA ASN A 148 15.25 -2.33 1.04
C ASN A 148 15.05 -3.24 2.27
N ASN A 149 14.96 -2.67 3.48
CA ASN A 149 14.62 -3.40 4.71
C ASN A 149 13.11 -3.37 5.02
N HIS A 150 12.27 -3.11 4.00
CA HIS A 150 10.81 -2.97 4.11
C HIS A 150 10.38 -1.83 5.06
N GLY A 151 11.22 -0.80 5.19
CA GLY A 151 10.89 0.44 5.89
C GLY A 151 10.43 1.55 4.94
N LEU A 152 10.02 2.67 5.52
CA LEU A 152 9.60 3.88 4.82
C LEU A 152 10.34 5.07 5.40
N ALA A 153 11.11 5.78 4.58
CA ALA A 153 11.62 7.09 4.95
C ALA A 153 10.61 8.17 4.56
N VAL A 154 10.35 9.10 5.48
CA VAL A 154 9.53 10.31 5.30
C VAL A 154 10.43 11.51 5.56
N SER A 155 10.60 12.35 4.56
CA SER A 155 11.56 13.47 4.59
C SER A 155 10.90 14.83 4.82
N ASN A 156 11.70 15.88 4.78
CA ASN A 156 11.33 17.27 5.05
C ASN A 156 10.95 17.55 6.51
N VAL A 157 11.29 16.66 7.45
CA VAL A 157 10.97 16.85 8.86
C VAL A 157 11.91 17.89 9.47
N GLY A 158 11.43 19.14 9.53
CA GLY A 158 12.18 20.30 9.98
C GLY A 158 11.57 21.62 9.46
N VAL A 159 12.35 22.69 9.51
CA VAL A 159 11.93 24.08 9.18
C VAL A 159 11.26 24.24 7.80
N LYS A 160 11.50 23.33 6.86
CA LYS A 160 10.84 23.36 5.54
C LYS A 160 9.31 23.17 5.64
N MET A 161 8.83 22.49 6.70
CA MET A 161 7.40 22.28 6.93
C MET A 161 6.64 23.58 7.20
N GLU A 162 7.32 24.64 7.68
CA GLU A 162 6.68 25.95 7.90
C GLU A 162 6.15 26.57 6.60
N SER A 163 6.72 26.18 5.45
CA SER A 163 6.32 26.66 4.13
C SER A 163 5.48 25.65 3.33
N PHE A 164 5.02 24.56 3.95
CA PHE A 164 4.20 23.57 3.25
C PHE A 164 2.85 24.16 2.86
N THR A 165 2.52 24.00 1.59
CA THR A 165 1.19 24.22 1.03
C THR A 165 0.35 22.95 1.15
N ASP A 166 -0.95 23.04 0.89
CA ASP A 166 -1.84 21.85 0.82
C ASP A 166 -1.30 20.83 -0.19
N SER A 167 -0.78 21.29 -1.33
CA SER A 167 -0.15 20.43 -2.35
C SER A 167 1.09 19.68 -1.82
N ASP A 168 1.89 20.30 -0.94
CA ASP A 168 3.02 19.62 -0.32
C ASP A 168 2.56 18.51 0.64
N TRP A 169 1.50 18.76 1.41
CA TRP A 169 0.87 17.77 2.28
C TRP A 169 0.23 16.63 1.48
N ASP A 170 -0.47 16.95 0.38
CA ASP A 170 -1.08 15.96 -0.51
C ASP A 170 -0.02 15.08 -1.18
N SER A 171 1.11 15.67 -1.58
CA SER A 171 2.27 14.93 -2.10
C SER A 171 2.85 13.98 -1.04
N MET A 172 2.93 14.42 0.22
CA MET A 172 3.38 13.58 1.33
C MET A 172 2.40 12.42 1.59
N ASN A 173 1.10 12.71 1.65
CA ASN A 173 0.04 11.71 1.81
C ASN A 173 0.15 10.64 0.71
N SER A 174 0.16 11.09 -0.56
CA SER A 174 0.27 10.22 -1.73
C SER A 174 1.52 9.33 -1.67
N GLY A 175 2.66 9.89 -1.25
CA GLY A 175 3.91 9.16 -1.09
C GLY A 175 3.88 8.07 -0.02
N ILE A 176 3.16 8.30 1.09
CA ILE A 176 2.99 7.31 2.17
C ILE A 176 1.99 6.23 1.76
N VAL A 177 0.85 6.62 1.17
CA VAL A 177 -0.15 5.68 0.64
C VAL A 177 0.48 4.78 -0.42
N THR A 178 1.28 5.35 -1.33
CA THR A 178 2.02 4.57 -2.34
C THR A 178 2.93 3.53 -1.69
N ALA A 179 3.56 3.83 -0.55
CA ALA A 179 4.40 2.87 0.17
C ALA A 179 3.59 1.71 0.75
N ILE A 180 2.41 1.99 1.31
CA ILE A 180 1.47 0.98 1.82
C ILE A 180 1.00 0.08 0.66
N MET A 181 0.59 0.66 -0.46
CA MET A 181 0.14 -0.10 -1.64
C MET A 181 1.27 -0.93 -2.27
N ASN A 182 2.49 -0.38 -2.34
CA ASN A 182 3.67 -1.13 -2.78
C ASN A 182 3.97 -2.35 -1.91
N ASN A 183 3.63 -2.33 -0.61
CA ASN A 183 3.76 -3.52 0.22
C ASN A 183 2.86 -4.65 -0.31
N ILE A 184 1.60 -4.32 -0.65
CA ILE A 184 0.66 -5.26 -1.25
C ILE A 184 1.21 -5.79 -2.58
N TYR A 185 1.59 -4.91 -3.51
CA TYR A 185 2.05 -5.33 -4.85
C TYR A 185 3.29 -6.22 -4.82
N ASN A 186 4.22 -5.96 -3.92
CA ASN A 186 5.50 -6.67 -3.90
C ASN A 186 5.45 -7.97 -3.10
N THR A 187 4.47 -8.15 -2.23
CA THR A 187 4.39 -9.32 -1.33
C THR A 187 3.24 -10.26 -1.66
N MET A 188 2.23 -9.78 -2.38
CA MET A 188 1.01 -10.54 -2.66
C MET A 188 0.89 -10.84 -4.15
N GLU A 189 0.55 -12.10 -4.44
CA GLU A 189 0.21 -12.54 -5.79
C GLU A 189 -1.23 -12.13 -6.11
N VAL A 190 -1.35 -11.11 -6.96
CA VAL A 190 -2.61 -10.59 -7.48
C VAL A 190 -3.12 -11.52 -8.59
N PRO A 191 -4.44 -11.78 -8.71
CA PRO A 191 -4.95 -12.69 -9.74
C PRO A 191 -4.66 -12.19 -11.16
N ASP A 192 -3.94 -12.97 -11.97
CA ASP A 192 -3.66 -12.63 -13.38
C ASP A 192 -4.93 -12.34 -14.19
N GLU A 193 -6.04 -13.02 -13.84
CA GLU A 193 -7.35 -12.82 -14.45
C GLU A 193 -7.82 -11.36 -14.35
N PHE A 194 -7.52 -10.67 -13.24
CA PHE A 194 -7.89 -9.26 -13.06
C PHE A 194 -7.25 -8.35 -14.11
N PHE A 195 -5.98 -8.62 -14.45
CA PHE A 195 -5.24 -7.88 -15.46
C PHE A 195 -5.60 -8.30 -16.88
N ALA A 196 -6.00 -9.56 -17.08
CA ALA A 196 -6.33 -10.13 -18.38
C ALA A 196 -7.71 -9.67 -18.92
N LEU A 197 -8.61 -9.18 -18.05
CA LEU A 197 -9.94 -8.72 -18.43
C LEU A 197 -9.94 -7.42 -19.24
N VAL A 198 -8.86 -6.63 -19.19
CA VAL A 198 -8.77 -5.32 -19.83
C VAL A 198 -7.56 -5.23 -20.75
N THR A 199 -7.60 -4.28 -21.69
CA THR A 199 -6.41 -3.87 -22.44
C THR A 199 -5.97 -2.50 -21.96
N TYR A 200 -4.74 -2.38 -21.48
CA TYR A 200 -4.17 -1.14 -20.96
C TYR A 200 -3.76 -0.16 -22.07
N LEU A 201 -4.75 0.45 -22.71
CA LEU A 201 -4.59 1.47 -23.75
C LEU A 201 -4.91 2.86 -23.21
N VAL A 202 -4.28 3.87 -23.82
CA VAL A 202 -4.66 5.26 -23.64
C VAL A 202 -5.99 5.47 -24.37
N ILE A 203 -6.93 6.14 -23.71
CA ILE A 203 -8.23 6.47 -24.31
C ILE A 203 -8.07 7.84 -24.95
N TYR A 204 -8.00 7.86 -26.28
CA TYR A 204 -7.84 9.06 -27.10
C TYR A 204 -9.19 9.56 -27.63
N MET A 205 -9.21 10.81 -28.08
CA MET A 205 -10.38 11.45 -28.68
C MET A 205 -11.57 11.47 -27.72
N PHE A 206 -11.27 11.63 -26.42
CA PHE A 206 -12.28 11.89 -25.43
C PHE A 206 -12.88 13.28 -25.69
N ASP A 207 -14.19 13.32 -25.85
CA ASP A 207 -14.98 14.53 -25.94
C ASP A 207 -16.20 14.37 -25.00
N GLU A 208 -16.44 15.38 -24.17
CA GLU A 208 -17.45 15.29 -23.11
C GLU A 208 -18.88 15.18 -23.67
N GLU A 209 -19.17 15.82 -24.80
CA GLU A 209 -20.48 15.77 -25.43
C GLU A 209 -20.66 14.47 -26.22
N GLU A 210 -19.66 14.07 -27.01
CA GLU A 210 -19.75 12.85 -27.83
C GLU A 210 -19.68 11.57 -26.99
N ASN A 211 -19.05 11.63 -25.80
CA ASN A 211 -18.91 10.50 -24.91
C ASN A 211 -19.79 10.59 -23.67
N ALA A 212 -20.77 11.50 -23.66
CA ALA A 212 -21.78 11.56 -22.62
C ALA A 212 -22.50 10.21 -22.48
N ASP A 213 -22.78 9.83 -21.23
CA ASP A 213 -23.61 8.68 -20.93
C ASP A 213 -24.98 8.85 -21.61
N PRO A 214 -25.41 7.93 -22.49
CA PRO A 214 -26.72 7.99 -23.13
C PRO A 214 -27.90 8.03 -22.15
N GLU A 215 -27.72 7.51 -20.93
CA GLU A 215 -28.73 7.49 -19.88
C GLU A 215 -28.59 8.68 -18.90
N GLY A 216 -27.49 9.45 -19.00
CA GLY A 216 -27.22 10.62 -18.18
C GLY A 216 -27.03 10.33 -16.68
N GLU A 217 -26.70 9.09 -16.32
CA GLU A 217 -26.50 8.66 -14.93
C GLU A 217 -25.06 8.91 -14.46
N PHE A 218 -24.10 8.77 -15.37
CA PHE A 218 -22.68 9.03 -15.14
C PHE A 218 -22.21 10.22 -15.98
N ASP A 219 -21.23 10.98 -15.49
CA ASP A 219 -20.53 11.92 -16.36
C ASP A 219 -19.74 11.16 -17.45
N ALA A 220 -19.38 11.88 -18.52
CA ALA A 220 -18.71 11.28 -19.68
C ALA A 220 -17.39 10.59 -19.29
N TYR A 221 -16.64 11.14 -18.34
CA TYR A 221 -15.38 10.58 -17.89
C TYR A 221 -15.60 9.20 -17.24
N HIS A 222 -16.45 9.13 -16.21
CA HIS A 222 -16.74 7.88 -15.52
C HIS A 222 -17.43 6.87 -16.43
N TYR A 223 -18.34 7.31 -17.29
CA TYR A 223 -19.01 6.45 -18.26
C TYR A 223 -17.99 5.74 -19.17
N VAL A 224 -17.07 6.49 -19.79
CA VAL A 224 -16.04 5.89 -20.66
C VAL A 224 -15.09 5.01 -19.87
N LEU A 225 -14.69 5.45 -18.68
CA LEU A 225 -13.72 4.75 -17.85
C LEU A 225 -14.26 3.39 -17.36
N TYR A 226 -15.50 3.36 -16.85
CA TYR A 226 -16.20 2.14 -16.46
C TYR A 226 -16.52 1.24 -17.66
N THR A 227 -16.87 1.81 -18.82
CA THR A 227 -17.07 1.04 -20.06
C THR A 227 -15.81 0.25 -20.44
N ASN A 228 -14.63 0.79 -20.15
CA ASN A 228 -13.35 0.14 -20.40
C ASN A 228 -12.85 -0.70 -19.21
N GLY A 229 -13.65 -0.84 -18.15
CA GLY A 229 -13.35 -1.65 -16.98
C GLY A 229 -12.35 -1.03 -16.02
N PHE A 230 -12.09 0.27 -16.08
CA PHE A 230 -11.22 0.97 -15.13
C PHE A 230 -12.04 1.69 -14.07
N VAL A 231 -11.44 2.04 -12.94
CA VAL A 231 -12.05 2.91 -11.91
C VAL A 231 -11.17 4.10 -11.52
N GLY A 232 -9.96 4.20 -12.09
CA GLY A 232 -9.10 5.38 -11.99
C GLY A 232 -8.20 5.57 -13.23
N ALA A 233 -7.83 6.82 -13.49
CA ALA A 233 -6.93 7.22 -14.57
C ALA A 233 -6.33 8.60 -14.33
N ASN A 234 -5.17 8.86 -14.94
CA ASN A 234 -4.68 10.23 -15.11
C ASN A 234 -5.44 10.90 -16.25
N ALA A 235 -6.27 11.90 -15.92
CA ALA A 235 -7.12 12.60 -16.86
C ALA A 235 -6.44 13.86 -17.44
N PHE A 236 -6.41 13.96 -18.77
CA PHE A 236 -5.90 15.12 -19.50
C PHE A 236 -7.01 15.65 -20.42
N ILE A 237 -8.13 16.05 -19.80
CA ILE A 237 -9.38 16.39 -20.49
C ILE A 237 -9.17 17.52 -21.50
N ASP A 238 -8.37 18.54 -21.16
CA ASP A 238 -8.00 19.65 -22.07
C ASP A 238 -7.30 19.18 -23.36
N TYR A 239 -6.72 17.98 -23.33
CA TYR A 239 -6.02 17.37 -24.45
C TYR A 239 -6.81 16.21 -25.08
N GLY A 240 -8.04 15.96 -24.63
CA GLY A 240 -8.94 14.94 -25.18
C GLY A 240 -8.46 13.51 -25.00
N PHE A 241 -7.74 13.22 -23.91
CA PHE A 241 -7.38 11.84 -23.57
C PHE A 241 -7.25 11.63 -22.07
N PHE A 242 -7.31 10.36 -21.66
CA PHE A 242 -6.88 9.96 -20.34
C PHE A 242 -6.16 8.61 -20.38
N MET A 243 -5.31 8.41 -19.39
CA MET A 243 -4.44 7.25 -19.28
C MET A 243 -4.88 6.42 -18.07
N PRO A 244 -5.63 5.32 -18.30
CA PRO A 244 -5.92 4.37 -17.24
C PRO A 244 -4.65 3.94 -16.51
N HIS A 245 -4.74 3.92 -15.19
CA HIS A 245 -3.68 3.40 -14.35
C HIS A 245 -3.40 1.93 -14.70
N LYS A 246 -2.17 1.47 -14.45
CA LYS A 246 -1.71 0.14 -14.88
C LYS A 246 -1.18 -0.67 -13.72
N TYR A 247 -1.37 -1.98 -13.79
CA TYR A 247 -0.78 -2.95 -12.88
C TYR A 247 -1.09 -2.61 -11.41
N GLY A 248 -0.05 -2.28 -10.63
CA GLY A 248 -0.21 -1.87 -9.24
C GLY A 248 -1.18 -0.70 -9.10
N GLU A 249 -1.01 0.40 -9.84
CA GLU A 249 -1.88 1.58 -9.69
C GLU A 249 -3.38 1.24 -9.91
N ASP A 250 -3.68 0.38 -10.89
CA ASP A 250 -5.06 -0.07 -11.17
C ASP A 250 -5.61 -0.99 -10.06
N LEU A 251 -4.78 -1.86 -9.48
CA LEU A 251 -5.16 -2.61 -8.28
C LEU A 251 -5.45 -1.66 -7.11
N GLY A 252 -4.63 -0.63 -6.92
CA GLY A 252 -4.84 0.40 -5.90
C GLY A 252 -6.16 1.13 -6.09
N ASP A 253 -6.49 1.50 -7.33
CA ASP A 253 -7.77 2.11 -7.68
C ASP A 253 -8.93 1.18 -7.32
N TYR A 254 -8.86 -0.11 -7.65
CA TYR A 254 -9.90 -1.08 -7.33
C TYR A 254 -10.04 -1.37 -5.83
N LEU A 255 -8.93 -1.42 -5.09
CA LEU A 255 -8.97 -1.52 -3.63
C LEU A 255 -9.65 -0.29 -3.03
N SER A 256 -9.29 0.90 -3.50
CA SER A 256 -9.91 2.16 -3.07
C SER A 256 -11.40 2.21 -3.41
N PHE A 257 -11.77 1.83 -4.63
CA PHE A 257 -13.14 1.72 -5.11
C PHE A 257 -13.97 0.79 -4.21
N LEU A 258 -13.49 -0.44 -3.96
CA LEU A 258 -14.21 -1.38 -3.10
C LEU A 258 -14.36 -0.89 -1.66
N MET A 259 -13.37 -0.16 -1.15
CA MET A 259 -13.41 0.36 0.21
C MET A 259 -14.30 1.60 0.35
N SER A 260 -14.30 2.50 -0.62
CA SER A 260 -14.84 3.86 -0.45
C SER A 260 -16.11 4.16 -1.24
N THR A 261 -16.52 3.29 -2.18
CA THR A 261 -17.74 3.48 -2.95
C THR A 261 -18.97 2.99 -2.15
N PRO A 262 -19.98 3.85 -1.90
CA PRO A 262 -21.23 3.45 -1.25
C PRO A 262 -21.96 2.33 -1.99
N LYS A 263 -22.72 1.50 -1.26
CA LYS A 263 -23.46 0.37 -1.86
C LYS A 263 -24.34 0.81 -3.03
N SER A 264 -25.14 1.86 -2.86
CA SER A 264 -26.08 2.33 -3.88
C SER A 264 -25.38 2.84 -5.15
N GLU A 265 -24.15 3.33 -5.03
CA GLU A 265 -23.32 3.69 -6.19
C GLU A 265 -22.72 2.44 -6.85
N MET A 266 -22.20 1.52 -6.04
CA MET A 266 -21.65 0.25 -6.52
C MET A 266 -22.70 -0.58 -7.26
N ASP A 267 -23.93 -0.67 -6.74
CA ASP A 267 -25.07 -1.33 -7.39
C ASP A 267 -25.36 -0.71 -8.78
N ARG A 268 -25.36 0.62 -8.87
CA ARG A 268 -25.61 1.34 -10.14
C ARG A 268 -24.52 1.07 -11.16
N ILE A 269 -23.26 1.13 -10.74
CA ILE A 269 -22.11 0.81 -11.60
C ILE A 269 -22.19 -0.64 -12.07
N PHE A 270 -22.41 -1.59 -11.16
CA PHE A 270 -22.43 -3.02 -11.49
C PHE A 270 -23.64 -3.43 -12.33
N ALA A 271 -24.74 -2.69 -12.28
CA ALA A 271 -25.89 -2.93 -13.14
C ALA A 271 -25.61 -2.61 -14.63
N ARG A 272 -24.66 -1.71 -14.91
CA ARG A 272 -24.38 -1.21 -16.26
C ARG A 272 -23.03 -1.65 -16.82
N PHE A 273 -22.03 -1.82 -15.96
CA PHE A 273 -20.65 -2.13 -16.37
C PHE A 273 -20.20 -3.49 -15.82
N ASP A 274 -20.60 -4.55 -16.51
CA ASP A 274 -20.30 -5.93 -16.09
C ASP A 274 -18.80 -6.20 -15.95
N ILE A 275 -17.96 -5.58 -16.78
CA ILE A 275 -16.50 -5.70 -16.66
C ILE A 275 -15.97 -5.11 -15.34
N VAL A 276 -16.52 -3.99 -14.87
CA VAL A 276 -16.15 -3.41 -13.56
C VAL A 276 -16.60 -4.34 -12.44
N LYS A 277 -17.81 -4.91 -12.54
CA LYS A 277 -18.31 -5.91 -11.59
C LYS A 277 -17.40 -7.13 -11.52
N GLN A 278 -17.05 -7.74 -12.66
CA GLN A 278 -16.19 -8.93 -12.70
C GLN A 278 -14.83 -8.65 -12.04
N ARG A 279 -14.21 -7.53 -12.39
CA ARG A 279 -12.91 -7.12 -11.82
C ARG A 279 -13.02 -6.85 -10.31
N ALA A 280 -14.07 -6.16 -9.88
CA ALA A 280 -14.33 -5.91 -8.47
C ALA A 280 -14.50 -7.21 -7.66
N PHE A 281 -15.19 -8.21 -8.20
CA PHE A 281 -15.36 -9.52 -7.55
C PHE A 281 -14.04 -10.30 -7.44
N LEU A 282 -13.16 -10.20 -8.44
CA LEU A 282 -11.81 -10.76 -8.36
C LEU A 282 -10.98 -10.10 -7.26
N ILE A 283 -11.09 -8.77 -7.10
CA ILE A 283 -10.39 -8.06 -6.04
C ILE A 283 -11.01 -8.33 -4.66
N ALA A 284 -12.32 -8.49 -4.55
CA ALA A 284 -12.96 -8.92 -3.31
C ALA A 284 -12.45 -10.31 -2.87
N ASP A 285 -12.34 -11.26 -3.80
CA ASP A 285 -11.76 -12.58 -3.54
C ASP A 285 -10.28 -12.51 -3.14
N PHE A 286 -9.51 -11.62 -3.78
CA PHE A 286 -8.12 -11.31 -3.40
C PHE A 286 -8.01 -10.75 -1.97
N ILE A 287 -8.89 -9.82 -1.59
CA ILE A 287 -8.94 -9.26 -0.23
C ILE A 287 -9.17 -10.37 0.80
N VAL A 288 -10.07 -11.31 0.51
CA VAL A 288 -10.31 -12.46 1.40
C VAL A 288 -9.12 -13.40 1.45
N LYS A 289 -8.60 -13.84 0.31
CA LYS A 289 -7.63 -14.95 0.24
C LYS A 289 -6.19 -14.55 0.50
N LYS A 290 -5.79 -13.35 0.07
CA LYS A 290 -4.39 -12.89 0.12
C LYS A 290 -4.20 -11.82 1.19
N MET A 291 -5.16 -10.91 1.34
CA MET A 291 -5.11 -9.90 2.40
C MET A 291 -5.68 -10.41 3.71
N GLU A 292 -6.40 -11.53 3.74
CA GLU A 292 -7.06 -12.11 4.93
C GLU A 292 -7.94 -11.10 5.65
N MET A 293 -8.69 -10.30 4.87
CA MET A 293 -9.62 -9.30 5.38
C MET A 293 -11.02 -9.56 4.84
N ASP A 294 -12.02 -9.02 5.52
CA ASP A 294 -13.40 -9.03 5.04
C ASP A 294 -13.65 -7.77 4.18
N PRO A 295 -13.84 -7.89 2.86
CA PRO A 295 -14.09 -6.75 1.98
C PRO A 295 -15.38 -6.00 2.34
N ILE A 296 -16.39 -6.68 2.89
CA ILE A 296 -17.66 -6.07 3.33
C ILE A 296 -17.40 -5.26 4.59
N ALA A 297 -16.70 -5.82 5.58
CA ALA A 297 -16.35 -5.07 6.80
C ALA A 297 -15.46 -3.85 6.50
N LEU A 298 -14.53 -3.98 5.56
CA LEU A 298 -13.70 -2.87 5.08
C LEU A 298 -14.56 -1.77 4.48
N GLN A 299 -15.42 -2.08 3.49
CA GLN A 299 -16.29 -1.08 2.86
C GLN A 299 -17.23 -0.43 3.89
N ASN A 300 -17.86 -1.22 4.75
CA ASN A 300 -18.80 -0.72 5.75
C ASN A 300 -18.15 0.24 6.76
N SER A 301 -16.84 0.12 6.99
CA SER A 301 -16.10 1.04 7.86
C SER A 301 -15.90 2.43 7.24
N PHE A 302 -15.85 2.53 5.91
CA PHE A 302 -15.75 3.79 5.15
C PHE A 302 -17.11 4.36 4.76
N CYS A 303 -18.08 3.48 4.51
CA CYS A 303 -19.41 3.84 4.05
C CYS A 303 -20.49 3.44 5.07
N PRO A 304 -20.40 3.88 6.35
CA PRO A 304 -21.31 3.40 7.40
C PRO A 304 -22.78 3.78 7.16
N ASN A 305 -23.04 4.78 6.31
CA ASN A 305 -24.38 5.25 5.97
C ASN A 305 -25.02 4.47 4.81
N ASP A 306 -24.25 3.68 4.06
CA ASP A 306 -24.73 2.89 2.93
C ASP A 306 -23.92 1.58 2.78
N PRO A 307 -24.07 0.67 3.77
CA PRO A 307 -23.23 -0.51 3.92
C PRO A 307 -23.62 -1.64 2.95
N LEU A 308 -22.62 -2.41 2.53
CA LEU A 308 -22.82 -3.69 1.83
C LEU A 308 -23.43 -4.76 2.76
N PRO A 309 -24.41 -5.54 2.27
CA PRO A 309 -24.96 -6.68 3.01
C PRO A 309 -23.98 -7.86 3.02
N ALA A 310 -24.20 -8.80 3.95
CA ALA A 310 -23.48 -10.07 3.94
C ALA A 310 -23.68 -10.81 2.60
N GLY A 311 -22.61 -11.39 2.07
CA GLY A 311 -22.63 -12.14 0.81
C GLY A 311 -22.72 -11.28 -0.45
N TYR A 312 -22.50 -9.97 -0.36
CA TYR A 312 -22.59 -9.07 -1.53
C TYR A 312 -21.64 -9.47 -2.69
N PHE A 313 -20.47 -10.03 -2.37
CA PHE A 313 -19.50 -10.52 -3.35
C PHE A 313 -19.55 -12.04 -3.56
N ASP A 314 -20.56 -12.73 -3.04
CA ASP A 314 -20.72 -14.15 -3.28
C ASP A 314 -21.03 -14.37 -4.75
N LYS A 315 -20.35 -15.34 -5.37
CA LYS A 315 -20.64 -15.73 -6.77
C LYS A 315 -22.03 -16.35 -6.80
N GLU A 316 -22.94 -15.78 -7.61
CA GLU A 316 -24.23 -16.40 -7.95
C GLU A 316 -24.05 -17.78 -8.61
#